data_AF-A0A961Y893-F1
#
_entry.id   AF-A0A961Y893-F1
#
_cell.length_a   1.000
_cell.length_b   1.000
_cell.length_c   1.000
_cell.angle_alpha   90.00
_cell.angle_beta   90.00
_cell.angle_gamma   90.00
#
_symmetry.space_group_name_H-M   'P 1'
#
loop_
_entity.id
_entity.type
_entity.pdbx_description
1 polymer ?
#
loop_
_entity_poly.entity_id
_entity_poly.type
_entity_poly.pdbx_seq_one_letter_code
_entity_poly.pdbx_strand_id
1 'polypeptide(L)'
;MADRTLDGLRACITSLNTIVGPAVDKSGDTLAREQVALMAKYLDFLVDRLDYAEDRSRFELGAYADMADEIATCLSGGSVSDAELDERRGLARTLLSGGAGKGRLESASGDLQASISRVVRALGEQDHPLRTQVDRIVIRHSNAVVSLQRAWFAPQAWEAAGVTVPDIDEVLGTGRKA
;
A
#
# COMPACT_ATOMS: atom_id res chain seq x y z
N MET A 1 -1.53 6.66 -20.46
CA MET A 1 -1.41 5.19 -20.52
C MET A 1 -2.55 4.50 -19.76
N ALA A 2 -3.06 5.09 -18.66
CA ALA A 2 -4.21 4.58 -17.90
C ALA A 2 -5.46 4.31 -18.75
N ASP A 3 -5.73 5.13 -19.76
CA ASP A 3 -6.94 5.07 -20.59
C ASP A 3 -7.15 3.70 -21.29
N ARG A 4 -6.12 3.19 -21.99
CA ARG A 4 -6.24 1.89 -22.69
C ARG A 4 -6.32 0.70 -21.74
N THR A 5 -5.66 0.77 -20.58
CA THR A 5 -5.74 -0.28 -19.56
C THR A 5 -7.11 -0.28 -18.91
N LEU A 6 -7.63 0.90 -18.55
CA LEU A 6 -8.96 1.08 -17.99
C LEU A 6 -10.06 0.61 -18.95
N ASP A 7 -9.96 1.00 -20.23
CA ASP A 7 -10.87 0.56 -21.28
C ASP A 7 -10.83 -0.97 -21.45
N GLY A 8 -9.63 -1.56 -21.45
CA GLY A 8 -9.45 -3.00 -21.50
C GLY A 8 -10.10 -3.73 -20.32
N LEU A 9 -9.92 -3.22 -19.10
CA LEU A 9 -10.55 -3.78 -17.89
C LEU A 9 -12.08 -3.71 -17.98
N ARG A 10 -12.63 -2.56 -18.37
CA ARG A 10 -14.08 -2.36 -18.55
C ARG A 10 -14.66 -3.26 -19.63
N ALA A 11 -13.94 -3.46 -20.72
CA ALA A 11 -14.34 -4.39 -21.78
C ALA A 11 -14.36 -5.84 -21.26
N CYS A 12 -13.36 -6.25 -20.47
CA CYS A 12 -13.33 -7.57 -19.83
C CYS A 12 -14.52 -7.78 -18.88
N ILE A 13 -14.81 -6.81 -17.99
CA ILE A 13 -15.96 -6.86 -17.09
C ILE A 13 -17.26 -7.00 -17.90
N THR A 14 -17.43 -6.19 -18.94
CA THR A 14 -18.61 -6.24 -19.82
C THR A 14 -18.74 -7.62 -20.47
N SER A 15 -17.66 -8.18 -21.01
CA SER A 15 -17.67 -9.51 -21.63
C SER A 15 -17.99 -10.61 -20.62
N LEU A 16 -17.46 -10.53 -19.39
CA LEU A 16 -17.77 -11.48 -18.33
C LEU A 16 -19.26 -11.45 -17.98
N ASN A 17 -19.84 -10.26 -17.82
CA ASN A 17 -21.23 -10.11 -17.38
C ASN A 17 -22.25 -10.38 -18.50
N THR A 18 -21.92 -10.07 -19.75
CA THR A 18 -22.90 -10.09 -20.86
C THR A 18 -22.78 -11.31 -21.77
N ILE A 19 -21.61 -11.95 -21.83
CA ILE A 19 -21.35 -13.08 -22.74
C ILE A 19 -21.01 -14.34 -21.94
N VAL A 20 -19.97 -14.27 -21.10
CA VAL A 20 -19.42 -15.47 -20.43
C VAL A 20 -20.34 -15.95 -19.32
N GLY A 21 -20.81 -15.07 -18.44
CA GLY A 21 -21.74 -15.38 -17.35
C GLY A 21 -22.99 -16.12 -17.84
N PRO A 22 -23.74 -15.59 -18.81
CA PRO A 22 -24.90 -16.28 -19.37
C PRO A 22 -24.59 -17.63 -20.03
N ALA A 23 -23.40 -17.79 -20.62
CA ALA A 23 -22.99 -19.06 -21.21
C ALA A 23 -22.68 -20.11 -20.13
N VAL A 24 -22.03 -19.69 -19.04
CA VAL A 24 -21.74 -20.53 -17.88
C VAL A 24 -23.03 -20.87 -17.11
N ASP A 25 -23.97 -19.93 -16.96
CA ASP A 25 -25.25 -20.19 -16.32
C ASP A 25 -26.04 -21.31 -17.00
N LYS A 26 -26.01 -21.33 -18.34
CA LYS A 26 -26.65 -22.37 -19.16
C LYS A 26 -26.03 -23.76 -19.00
N SER A 27 -24.77 -23.88 -18.57
CA SER A 27 -24.15 -25.20 -18.34
C SER A 27 -24.67 -25.87 -17.07
N GLY A 28 -25.25 -25.09 -16.15
CA GLY A 28 -25.67 -25.57 -14.83
C GLY A 28 -24.53 -25.73 -13.82
N ASP A 29 -23.28 -25.44 -14.20
CA ASP A 29 -22.12 -25.54 -13.31
C ASP A 29 -22.08 -24.35 -12.34
N THR A 30 -22.49 -24.62 -11.09
CA THR A 30 -22.52 -23.61 -10.02
C THR A 30 -21.13 -23.09 -9.65
N LEU A 31 -20.11 -23.95 -9.68
CA LEU A 31 -18.75 -23.51 -9.34
C LEU A 31 -18.22 -22.55 -10.40
N ALA A 32 -18.43 -22.88 -11.68
CA ALA A 32 -18.02 -22.02 -12.78
C ALA A 32 -18.71 -20.64 -12.70
N ARG A 33 -20.01 -20.62 -12.34
CA ARG A 33 -20.76 -19.37 -12.14
C ARG A 33 -20.15 -18.50 -11.05
N GLU A 34 -19.83 -19.09 -9.91
CA GLU A 34 -19.19 -18.38 -8.80
C GLU A 34 -17.82 -17.80 -9.21
N GLN A 35 -17.01 -18.56 -9.97
CA GLN A 35 -15.72 -18.07 -10.45
C GLN A 35 -15.86 -16.87 -11.40
N VAL A 36 -16.83 -16.89 -12.32
CA VAL A 36 -17.10 -15.73 -13.20
C VAL A 36 -17.48 -14.49 -12.39
N ALA A 37 -18.36 -14.65 -11.40
CA ALA A 37 -18.76 -13.55 -10.53
C ALA A 37 -17.58 -12.99 -9.71
N LEU A 38 -16.71 -13.86 -9.18
CA LEU A 38 -15.50 -13.44 -8.48
C LEU A 38 -14.53 -12.69 -9.39
N MET A 39 -14.33 -13.15 -10.63
CA MET A 39 -13.49 -12.47 -11.61
C MET A 39 -14.02 -11.07 -11.94
N ALA A 40 -15.33 -10.94 -12.21
CA ALA A 40 -15.94 -9.64 -12.48
C ALA A 40 -15.75 -8.68 -11.30
N LYS A 41 -16.07 -9.12 -10.07
CA LYS A 41 -15.88 -8.34 -8.84
C LYS A 41 -14.42 -7.91 -8.64
N TYR A 42 -13.47 -8.78 -8.93
CA TYR A 42 -12.05 -8.46 -8.80
C TYR A 42 -11.60 -7.40 -9.82
N LEU A 43 -12.07 -7.50 -11.07
CA LEU A 43 -11.75 -6.49 -12.10
C LEU A 43 -12.38 -5.14 -11.78
N ASP A 44 -13.63 -5.09 -11.28
CA ASP A 44 -14.27 -3.86 -10.82
C ASP A 44 -13.43 -3.18 -9.74
N PHE A 45 -12.96 -3.96 -8.76
CA PHE A 45 -12.04 -3.45 -7.75
C PHE A 45 -10.74 -2.86 -8.33
N LEU A 46 -10.14 -3.50 -9.34
CA LEU A 46 -8.94 -2.94 -9.98
C LEU A 46 -9.23 -1.61 -10.70
N VAL A 47 -10.40 -1.50 -11.34
CA VAL A 47 -10.87 -0.26 -11.97
C VAL A 47 -11.00 0.85 -10.92
N ASP A 48 -11.67 0.56 -9.81
CA ASP A 48 -11.89 1.53 -8.72
C ASP A 48 -10.58 2.00 -8.06
N ARG A 49 -9.53 1.19 -8.13
CA ARG A 49 -8.23 1.47 -7.49
C ARG A 49 -7.18 2.06 -8.41
N LEU A 50 -7.41 2.05 -9.72
CA LEU A 50 -6.40 2.49 -10.69
C LEU A 50 -6.03 3.97 -10.49
N ASP A 51 -7.02 4.82 -10.23
CA ASP A 51 -6.83 6.27 -10.07
C ASP A 51 -6.14 6.68 -8.76
N TYR A 52 -6.02 5.74 -7.81
CA TYR A 52 -5.33 5.93 -6.54
C TYR A 52 -3.93 5.31 -6.53
N ALA A 53 -3.53 4.61 -7.59
CA ALA A 53 -2.33 3.77 -7.58
C ALA A 53 -1.04 4.56 -7.34
N GLU A 54 -0.90 5.75 -7.93
CA GLU A 54 0.27 6.61 -7.74
C GLU A 54 0.23 7.33 -6.38
N ASP A 55 -0.94 7.81 -5.97
CA ASP A 55 -1.15 8.48 -4.68
C ASP A 55 -0.84 7.53 -3.51
N ARG A 56 -1.26 6.26 -3.64
CA ARG A 56 -0.88 5.18 -2.72
C ARG A 56 0.63 5.01 -2.62
N SER A 57 1.33 4.87 -3.75
CA SER A 57 2.79 4.67 -3.73
C SER A 57 3.53 5.87 -3.14
N ARG A 58 3.03 7.09 -3.37
CA ARG A 58 3.55 8.31 -2.70
C ARG A 58 3.33 8.26 -1.20
N PHE A 59 2.11 7.93 -0.76
CA PHE A 59 1.77 7.85 0.64
C PHE A 59 2.65 6.82 1.37
N GLU A 60 2.79 5.61 0.82
CA GLU A 60 3.61 4.55 1.42
C GLU A 60 5.07 4.99 1.55
N LEU A 61 5.66 5.57 0.50
CA LEU A 61 7.03 6.09 0.57
C LEU A 61 7.17 7.21 1.61
N GLY A 62 6.20 8.11 1.68
CA GLY A 62 6.15 9.19 2.67
C GLY A 62 6.13 8.67 4.11
N ALA A 63 5.23 7.71 4.39
CA ALA A 63 5.11 7.10 5.70
C ALA A 63 6.41 6.38 6.13
N TYR A 64 7.06 5.65 5.21
CA TYR A 64 8.35 5.01 5.51
C TYR A 64 9.48 6.04 5.66
N ALA A 65 9.48 7.14 4.90
CA ALA A 65 10.46 8.21 5.05
C ALA A 65 10.33 8.91 6.41
N ASP A 66 9.11 9.21 6.86
CA ASP A 66 8.85 9.80 8.17
C ASP A 66 9.28 8.85 9.31
N MET A 67 8.99 7.55 9.17
CA MET A 67 9.46 6.52 10.10
C MET A 67 10.99 6.45 10.14
N ALA A 68 11.65 6.45 8.98
CA ALA A 68 13.11 6.39 8.87
C ALA A 68 13.80 7.61 9.46
N ASP A 69 13.26 8.82 9.25
CA ASP A 69 13.84 10.06 9.82
C ASP A 69 13.78 10.06 11.35
N GLU A 70 12.69 9.56 11.94
CA GLU A 70 12.57 9.47 13.39
C GLU A 70 13.49 8.39 13.98
N ILE A 71 13.62 7.24 13.29
CA ILE A 71 14.59 6.20 13.65
C ILE A 71 16.02 6.76 13.58
N ALA A 72 16.40 7.44 12.51
CA ALA A 72 17.73 8.02 12.35
C ALA A 72 18.05 9.05 13.46
N THR A 73 17.06 9.86 13.85
CA THR A 73 17.18 10.81 14.98
C THR A 73 17.42 10.06 16.30
N CYS A 74 16.69 8.97 16.53
CA CYS A 74 16.84 8.12 17.72
C CYS A 74 18.23 7.44 17.77
N LEU A 75 18.71 6.90 16.65
CA LEU A 75 20.02 6.25 16.55
C LEU A 75 21.19 7.23 16.78
N SER A 76 21.08 8.46 16.25
CA SER A 76 22.10 9.50 16.41
C SER A 76 22.35 9.87 17.87
N GLY A 77 21.35 9.72 18.75
CA GLY A 77 21.49 9.90 20.19
C GLY A 77 22.18 8.73 20.92
N GLY A 78 22.33 7.57 20.26
CA GLY A 78 22.83 6.32 20.82
C GLY A 78 24.20 5.87 20.30
N SER A 79 24.96 6.73 19.62
CA SER A 79 26.26 6.42 18.96
C SER A 79 26.21 5.39 17.82
N VAL A 80 25.01 5.00 17.39
CA VAL A 80 24.79 4.11 16.24
C VAL A 80 24.41 4.98 15.03
N SER A 81 25.10 4.81 13.91
CA SER A 81 24.75 5.43 12.63
C SER A 81 24.61 4.32 11.59
N ASP A 82 23.56 4.41 10.78
CA ASP A 82 23.32 3.51 9.66
C ASP A 82 23.37 4.34 8.37
N ALA A 83 24.54 4.30 7.72
CA ALA A 83 24.80 5.05 6.48
C ALA A 83 23.85 4.65 5.35
N GLU A 84 23.37 3.40 5.34
CA GLU A 84 22.45 2.95 4.32
C GLU A 84 21.04 3.49 4.58
N LEU A 85 20.56 3.49 5.82
CA LEU A 85 19.31 4.16 6.18
C LEU A 85 19.35 5.65 5.78
N ASP A 86 20.50 6.30 5.99
CA ASP A 86 20.74 7.70 5.62
C ASP A 86 20.68 7.95 4.11
N GLU A 87 21.28 7.08 3.32
CA GLU A 87 21.19 7.14 1.86
C GLU A 87 19.75 6.94 1.38
N ARG A 88 19.07 5.90 1.90
CA ARG A 88 17.71 5.55 1.46
C ARG A 88 16.69 6.62 1.85
N ARG A 89 16.78 7.23 3.04
CA ARG A 89 15.89 8.34 3.41
C ARG A 89 16.11 9.57 2.53
N GLY A 90 17.36 9.90 2.20
CA GLY A 90 17.68 11.00 1.28
C GLY A 90 17.11 10.79 -0.12
N LEU A 91 17.24 9.57 -0.66
CA LEU A 91 16.63 9.19 -1.93
C LEU A 91 15.09 9.30 -1.88
N ALA A 92 14.46 8.79 -0.83
CA ALA A 92 13.01 8.84 -0.66
C ALA A 92 12.49 10.29 -0.70
N ARG A 93 13.11 11.21 0.05
CA ARG A 93 12.76 12.64 0.05
C ARG A 93 12.93 13.30 -1.31
N THR A 94 13.97 12.91 -2.05
CA THR A 94 14.20 13.38 -3.42
C THR A 94 13.11 12.90 -4.38
N LEU A 95 12.68 11.64 -4.27
CA LEU A 95 11.64 11.07 -5.14
C LEU A 95 10.25 11.67 -4.85
N LEU A 96 9.94 11.91 -3.59
CA LEU A 96 8.67 12.51 -3.16
C LEU A 96 8.53 13.95 -3.68
N SER A 97 9.61 14.73 -3.64
CA SER A 97 9.64 16.12 -4.13
C SER A 97 9.76 16.22 -5.65
N GLY A 98 10.46 15.29 -6.30
CA GLY A 98 10.81 15.34 -7.72
C GLY A 98 9.79 14.77 -8.69
N GLY A 99 8.58 14.43 -8.25
CA GLY A 99 7.54 13.95 -9.18
C GLY A 99 7.82 12.56 -9.76
N ALA A 100 8.48 11.65 -9.02
CA ALA A 100 8.81 10.32 -9.53
C ALA A 100 7.56 9.48 -9.86
N GLY A 101 7.67 8.63 -10.90
CA GLY A 101 6.58 7.73 -11.28
C GLY A 101 6.44 6.52 -10.35
N LYS A 102 5.23 5.94 -10.33
CA LYS A 102 4.80 4.82 -9.46
C LYS A 102 5.88 3.76 -9.18
N GLY A 103 6.43 3.12 -10.22
CA GLY A 103 7.38 2.03 -10.04
C GLY A 103 8.66 2.41 -9.28
N ARG A 104 9.13 3.66 -9.42
CA ARG A 104 10.28 4.16 -8.65
C ARG A 104 9.92 4.41 -7.20
N LEU A 105 8.71 4.90 -6.94
CA LEU A 105 8.20 5.10 -5.59
C LEU A 105 8.07 3.75 -4.86
N GLU A 106 7.48 2.75 -5.51
CA GLU A 106 7.32 1.40 -4.95
C GLU A 106 8.67 0.74 -4.64
N SER A 107 9.63 0.82 -5.57
CA SER A 107 10.98 0.29 -5.33
C SER A 107 11.66 0.98 -4.14
N ALA A 108 11.55 2.31 -4.04
CA ALA A 108 12.14 3.05 -2.93
C ALA A 108 11.48 2.72 -1.58
N SER A 109 10.15 2.51 -1.57
CA SER A 109 9.43 2.07 -0.36
C SER A 109 9.94 0.71 0.11
N GLY A 110 10.10 -0.25 -0.80
CA GLY A 110 10.65 -1.57 -0.48
C GLY A 110 12.08 -1.51 0.08
N ASP A 111 12.95 -0.74 -0.56
CA ASP A 111 14.34 -0.55 -0.12
C ASP A 111 14.42 0.09 1.28
N LEU A 112 13.57 1.08 1.54
CA LEU A 112 13.53 1.76 2.84
C LEU A 112 12.98 0.86 3.93
N GLN A 113 11.91 0.10 3.65
CA GLN A 113 11.36 -0.90 4.58
C GLN A 113 12.39 -1.99 4.92
N ALA A 114 13.16 -2.45 3.93
CA ALA A 114 14.23 -3.42 4.14
C ALA A 114 15.35 -2.86 5.04
N SER A 115 15.69 -1.58 4.86
CA SER A 115 16.69 -0.89 5.69
C SER A 115 16.21 -0.71 7.13
N ILE A 116 14.97 -0.24 7.34
CA ILE A 116 14.34 -0.16 8.66
C ILE A 116 14.34 -1.54 9.35
N SER A 117 13.97 -2.59 8.62
CA SER A 117 13.94 -3.96 9.15
C SER A 117 15.32 -4.45 9.59
N ARG A 118 16.38 -4.08 8.87
CA ARG A 118 17.76 -4.41 9.25
C ARG A 118 18.19 -3.68 10.51
N VAL A 119 17.89 -2.39 10.62
CA VAL A 119 18.15 -1.60 11.84
C VAL A 119 17.49 -2.26 13.06
N VAL A 120 16.19 -2.58 12.97
CA VAL A 120 15.46 -3.23 14.07
C VAL A 120 16.11 -4.55 14.47
N ARG A 121 16.55 -5.36 13.50
CA ARG A 121 17.21 -6.66 13.75
C ARG A 121 18.63 -6.52 14.29
N ALA A 122 19.34 -5.45 13.96
CA ALA A 122 20.71 -5.21 14.41
C ALA A 122 20.78 -4.77 15.87
N LEU A 123 19.70 -4.19 16.41
CA LEU A 123 19.62 -3.81 17.83
C LEU A 123 19.51 -5.06 18.72
N GLY A 124 20.57 -5.36 19.44
CA GLY A 124 20.66 -6.53 20.32
C GLY A 124 20.07 -6.28 21.71
N GLU A 125 20.24 -7.25 22.61
CA GLU A 125 19.77 -7.14 24.00
C GLU A 125 20.50 -6.04 24.77
N GLN A 126 21.79 -5.82 24.47
CA GLN A 126 22.57 -4.74 25.07
C GLN A 126 22.02 -3.34 24.73
N ASP A 127 21.22 -3.23 23.67
CA ASP A 127 20.62 -1.98 23.19
C ASP A 127 19.17 -1.80 23.66
N HIS A 128 18.73 -2.54 24.69
CA HIS A 128 17.32 -2.65 25.08
C HIS A 128 16.57 -1.29 25.18
N PRO A 129 17.12 -0.22 25.79
CA PRO A 129 16.44 1.08 25.82
C PRO A 129 16.25 1.68 24.41
N LEU A 130 17.27 1.61 23.56
CA LEU A 130 17.24 2.12 22.18
C LEU A 130 16.30 1.28 21.31
N ARG A 131 16.38 -0.05 21.43
CA ARG A 131 15.46 -0.99 20.77
C ARG A 131 14.00 -0.71 21.12
N THR A 132 13.70 -0.52 22.40
CA THR A 132 12.34 -0.19 22.84
C THR A 132 11.84 1.12 22.22
N GLN A 133 12.71 2.11 22.04
CA GLN A 133 12.34 3.37 21.37
C GLN A 133 12.07 3.15 19.88
N VAL A 134 12.94 2.44 19.18
CA VAL A 134 12.77 2.12 17.75
C VAL A 134 11.50 1.30 17.51
N ASP A 135 11.23 0.28 18.33
CA ASP A 135 10.01 -0.54 18.22
C ASP A 135 8.75 0.31 18.38
N ARG A 136 8.74 1.28 19.31
CA ARG A 136 7.61 2.21 19.49
C ARG A 136 7.42 3.11 18.27
N ILE A 137 8.51 3.59 17.66
CA ILE A 137 8.45 4.39 16.44
C ILE A 137 7.83 3.55 15.31
N VAL A 138 8.33 2.33 15.10
CA VAL A 138 7.81 1.40 14.07
C VAL A 138 6.32 1.13 14.27
N ILE A 139 5.88 0.78 15.49
CA ILE A 139 4.47 0.50 15.78
C ILE A 139 3.60 1.74 15.50
N ARG A 140 4.02 2.92 15.97
CA ARG A 140 3.26 4.15 15.79
C ARG A 140 3.08 4.51 14.32
N HIS A 141 4.15 4.48 13.54
CA HIS A 141 4.11 4.82 12.10
C HIS A 141 3.41 3.75 11.26
N SER A 142 3.43 2.49 11.69
CA SER A 142 2.72 1.40 11.01
C SER A 142 1.21 1.62 10.94
N ASN A 143 0.62 2.37 11.89
CA ASN A 143 -0.81 2.64 11.90
C ASN A 143 -1.30 3.38 10.64
N ALA A 144 -0.49 4.30 10.10
CA ALA A 144 -0.84 5.03 8.88
C ALA A 144 -0.90 4.08 7.66
N VAL A 145 0.10 3.21 7.52
CA VAL A 145 0.16 2.20 6.46
C VAL A 145 -0.97 1.18 6.60
N VAL A 146 -1.26 0.72 7.83
CA VAL A 146 -2.38 -0.20 8.10
C VAL A 146 -3.71 0.46 7.73
N SER A 147 -3.91 1.73 8.10
CA SER A 147 -5.14 2.47 7.74
C SER A 147 -5.31 2.56 6.24
N LEU A 148 -4.23 2.83 5.50
CA LEU A 148 -4.22 2.81 4.05
C LEU A 148 -4.57 1.42 3.49
N GLN A 149 -3.98 0.33 4.00
CA GLN A 149 -4.31 -1.01 3.51
C GLN A 149 -5.79 -1.34 3.74
N ARG A 150 -6.34 -0.97 4.90
CA ARG A 150 -7.76 -1.17 5.22
C ARG A 150 -8.66 -0.39 4.27
N ALA A 151 -8.37 0.90 4.05
CA ALA A 151 -9.10 1.71 3.07
C ALA A 151 -9.00 1.13 1.66
N TRP A 152 -7.79 0.70 1.25
CA TRP A 152 -7.53 0.15 -0.07
C TRP A 152 -8.38 -1.09 -0.36
N PHE A 153 -8.43 -2.05 0.56
CA PHE A 153 -9.15 -3.30 0.36
C PHE A 153 -10.62 -3.26 0.82
N ALA A 154 -11.14 -2.11 1.26
CA ALA A 154 -12.53 -1.94 1.70
C ALA A 154 -13.59 -2.55 0.74
N PRO A 155 -13.50 -2.38 -0.61
CA PRO A 155 -14.50 -2.92 -1.54
C PRO A 155 -14.57 -4.45 -1.58
N GLN A 156 -13.52 -5.13 -1.09
CA GLN A 156 -13.50 -6.59 -0.99
C GLN A 156 -14.29 -7.12 0.21
N ALA A 157 -14.68 -6.25 1.15
CA ALA A 157 -15.47 -6.58 2.33
C ALA A 157 -14.87 -7.70 3.20
N TRP A 158 -13.54 -7.69 3.37
CA TRP A 158 -12.83 -8.62 4.27
C TRP A 158 -12.99 -8.28 5.76
N GLU A 159 -13.42 -7.06 6.06
CA GLU A 159 -13.60 -6.57 7.41
C GLU A 159 -14.85 -7.17 8.06
N ALA A 160 -14.76 -7.44 9.37
CA ALA A 160 -15.89 -7.99 10.12
C ALA A 160 -17.06 -7.00 10.17
N ALA A 161 -18.29 -7.54 10.26
CA ALA A 161 -19.48 -6.72 10.39
C ALA A 161 -19.38 -5.78 11.61
N GLY A 162 -19.68 -4.49 11.41
CA GLY A 162 -19.62 -3.46 12.45
C GLY A 162 -18.26 -2.77 12.60
N VAL A 163 -17.24 -3.16 11.84
CA VAL A 163 -15.97 -2.45 11.79
C VAL A 163 -16.05 -1.28 10.81
N THR A 164 -15.79 -0.06 11.30
CA THR A 164 -15.66 1.12 10.44
C THR A 164 -14.34 1.05 9.67
N VAL A 165 -14.44 1.12 8.34
CA VAL A 165 -13.29 1.18 7.44
C VAL A 165 -13.08 2.64 7.03
N PRO A 166 -11.84 3.16 7.10
CA PRO A 166 -11.56 4.53 6.71
C PRO A 166 -11.78 4.74 5.21
N ASP A 167 -12.19 5.96 4.85
CA ASP A 167 -12.31 6.38 3.46
C ASP A 167 -10.92 6.57 2.81
N ILE A 168 -10.78 6.16 1.56
CA ILE A 168 -9.48 6.18 0.88
C ILE A 168 -9.00 7.60 0.56
N ASP A 169 -9.91 8.52 0.23
CA ASP A 169 -9.57 9.91 -0.08
C ASP A 169 -9.17 10.69 1.18
N GLU A 170 -9.82 10.37 2.31
CA GLU A 170 -9.42 10.89 3.62
C GLU A 170 -8.02 10.40 4.01
N VAL A 171 -7.72 9.10 3.85
CA VAL A 171 -6.41 8.54 4.21
C VAL A 171 -5.31 9.08 3.32
N LEU A 172 -5.53 9.16 2.00
CA LEU A 172 -4.55 9.68 1.06
C LEU A 172 -4.44 11.21 1.07
N GLY A 173 -5.40 11.91 1.69
CA GLY A 173 -5.46 13.37 1.70
C GLY A 173 -5.74 13.98 0.33
N THR A 174 -6.32 13.21 -0.60
CA THR A 174 -6.56 13.60 -2.00
C THR A 174 -7.81 14.47 -2.18
N GLY A 175 -8.70 14.51 -1.19
CA GLY A 175 -9.86 15.41 -1.19
C GLY A 175 -10.83 15.22 -2.36
N ARG A 176 -10.73 14.12 -3.12
CA ARG A 176 -11.76 13.76 -4.12
C ARG A 176 -12.95 13.29 -3.29
N LYS A 177 -14.01 14.09 -3.24
CA LYS A 177 -15.28 13.57 -2.70
C LYS A 177 -15.80 12.53 -3.68
N ALA A 178 -16.14 11.35 -3.17
CA ALA A 178 -16.90 10.34 -3.89
C ALA A 178 -18.20 10.90 -4.49
#